data_AF-A0A3D2ST68-F1
#
_entry.id   AF-A0A3D2ST68-F1
#
_cell.length_a   1.000
_cell.length_b   1.000
_cell.length_c   1.000
_cell.angle_alpha   90.00
_cell.angle_beta   90.00
_cell.angle_gamma   90.00
#
_symmetry.space_group_name_H-M   'P 1'
#
loop_
_entity.id
_entity.type
_entity.pdbx_description
1 polymer ?
#
loop_
_entity_poly.entity_id
_entity_poly.type
_entity_poly.pdbx_seq_one_letter_code
_entity_poly.pdbx_strand_id
1 'polypeptide(L)'
;MIMVPEKRGQNVNLQDLPQDIRLGLEKKTEISGGGTHDFGHDVVALPLKEARESFEKQYLLKQIDRFNGNISKTASFIGMERTALHRKLKTLGLLDDIRENAANQA
;
A
#
# COMPACT_ATOMS: atom_id res chain seq x y z
N MET A 1 0.69 -39.33 -28.11
CA MET A 1 0.36 -38.18 -28.97
C MET A 1 1.42 -37.12 -28.73
N ILE A 2 2.19 -36.77 -29.76
CA ILE A 2 3.19 -35.68 -29.71
C ILE A 2 2.47 -34.44 -30.22
N MET A 3 2.31 -33.44 -29.35
CA MET A 3 1.58 -32.22 -29.66
C MET A 3 2.49 -31.28 -30.47
N VAL A 4 1.99 -30.87 -31.64
CA VAL A 4 2.64 -29.94 -32.57
C VAL A 4 2.76 -28.55 -31.91
N PRO A 5 3.92 -27.89 -31.91
CA PRO A 5 4.03 -26.52 -31.42
C PRO A 5 3.73 -25.55 -32.59
N GLU A 6 2.48 -25.15 -32.72
CA GLU A 6 2.09 -23.94 -33.44
C GLU A 6 1.56 -22.99 -32.35
N LYS A 7 2.16 -21.83 -32.06
CA LYS A 7 2.23 -20.67 -32.94
C LYS A 7 3.25 -19.66 -32.39
N ARG A 8 4.19 -19.21 -33.23
CA ARG A 8 5.01 -18.02 -32.93
C ARG A 8 4.25 -16.77 -33.38
N GLY A 9 4.14 -15.78 -32.50
CA GLY A 9 3.75 -14.41 -32.86
C GLY A 9 2.31 -13.97 -32.55
N GLN A 10 1.53 -14.73 -31.77
CA GLN A 10 0.23 -14.25 -31.30
C GLN A 10 0.43 -13.33 -30.08
N ASN A 11 -0.07 -12.10 -30.14
CA ASN A 11 -0.27 -11.27 -28.96
C ASN A 11 -1.22 -12.02 -28.04
N VAL A 12 -0.70 -12.49 -26.90
CA VAL A 12 -1.48 -13.23 -25.89
C VAL A 12 -2.45 -12.26 -25.24
N ASN A 13 -3.75 -12.49 -25.43
CA ASN A 13 -4.80 -11.70 -24.81
C ASN A 13 -5.27 -12.39 -23.51
N LEU A 14 -5.90 -11.65 -22.60
CA LEU A 14 -6.33 -12.12 -21.28
C LEU A 14 -7.26 -13.36 -21.35
N GLN A 15 -7.90 -13.57 -22.50
CA GLN A 15 -8.75 -14.70 -22.85
C GLN A 15 -8.00 -16.00 -23.23
N ASP A 16 -6.69 -15.91 -23.52
CA ASP A 16 -5.85 -17.07 -23.88
C ASP A 16 -5.26 -17.76 -22.64
N LEU A 17 -5.46 -17.17 -21.46
CA LEU A 17 -5.01 -17.74 -20.20
C LEU A 17 -6.02 -18.77 -19.68
N PRO A 18 -5.54 -19.90 -19.11
CA PRO A 18 -6.41 -20.89 -18.49
C PRO A 18 -7.25 -20.25 -17.37
N GLN A 19 -8.47 -20.77 -17.20
CA GLN A 19 -9.51 -20.20 -16.33
C GLN A 19 -9.03 -20.03 -14.89
N ASP A 20 -8.14 -20.90 -14.40
CA ASP A 20 -7.59 -20.84 -13.05
C ASP A 20 -6.78 -19.57 -12.79
N ILE A 21 -5.99 -19.11 -13.78
CA ILE A 21 -5.23 -17.86 -13.70
C ILE A 21 -6.16 -16.67 -13.91
N ARG A 22 -7.13 -16.79 -14.83
CA ARG A 22 -8.11 -15.73 -15.12
C ARG A 22 -8.98 -15.42 -13.90
N LEU A 23 -9.46 -16.43 -13.18
CA LEU A 23 -10.19 -16.24 -11.91
C LEU A 23 -9.35 -15.54 -10.84
N GLY A 24 -8.04 -15.83 -10.77
CA GLY A 24 -7.13 -15.18 -9.84
C GLY A 24 -6.95 -13.67 -10.14
N LEU A 25 -7.00 -13.28 -11.41
CA LEU A 25 -6.94 -11.89 -11.86
C LEU A 25 -8.27 -11.16 -11.73
N GLU A 26 -9.39 -11.81 -12.03
CA GLU A 26 -10.74 -11.26 -11.87
C GLU A 26 -11.12 -11.09 -10.38
N LYS A 27 -10.65 -11.96 -9.49
CA LYS A 27 -10.75 -11.75 -8.03
C LYS A 27 -9.94 -10.57 -7.53
N LYS A 28 -8.96 -10.08 -8.29
CA LYS A 28 -8.20 -8.88 -7.96
C LYS A 28 -8.94 -7.59 -8.31
N THR A 29 -9.99 -7.67 -9.15
CA THR A 29 -10.86 -6.53 -9.48
C THR A 29 -12.09 -6.42 -8.56
N GLU A 30 -12.45 -7.48 -7.82
CA GLU A 30 -13.51 -7.46 -6.79
C GLU A 30 -12.95 -7.45 -5.36
N ILE A 31 -11.93 -6.63 -5.10
CA ILE A 31 -11.58 -6.24 -3.73
C ILE A 31 -12.27 -4.92 -3.39
N SER A 32 -13.59 -5.01 -3.23
CA SER A 32 -14.43 -3.95 -2.64
C SER A 32 -14.35 -3.91 -1.10
N GLY A 33 -13.19 -4.24 -0.52
CA GLY A 33 -12.98 -4.21 0.93
C GLY A 33 -11.63 -4.80 1.32
N GLY A 34 -10.64 -3.93 1.57
CA GLY A 34 -9.38 -4.34 2.21
C GLY A 34 -8.09 -3.92 1.49
N GLY A 35 -7.82 -2.61 1.39
CA GLY A 35 -6.48 -2.09 1.67
C GLY A 35 -5.35 -2.27 0.65
N THR A 36 -5.57 -2.64 -0.62
CA THR A 36 -4.54 -2.44 -1.66
C THR A 36 -4.63 -1.01 -2.18
N HIS A 37 -4.10 -0.09 -1.37
CA HIS A 37 -3.92 1.30 -1.75
C HIS A 37 -3.07 1.36 -3.02
N ASP A 38 -3.50 2.21 -3.94
CA ASP A 38 -2.87 2.54 -5.21
C ASP A 38 -1.38 2.89 -5.04
N PHE A 39 -0.51 1.87 -5.07
CA PHE A 39 0.95 2.05 -5.01
C PHE A 39 1.55 2.25 -6.41
N GLY A 40 0.76 2.08 -7.47
CA GLY A 40 1.29 1.67 -8.76
C GLY A 40 1.51 2.78 -9.77
N HIS A 41 0.63 3.78 -9.82
CA HIS A 41 0.55 4.60 -11.04
C HIS A 41 0.99 6.05 -10.85
N ASP A 42 0.68 6.71 -9.73
CA ASP A 42 1.04 8.13 -9.55
C ASP A 42 2.40 8.36 -8.88
N VAL A 43 2.91 7.42 -8.07
CA VAL A 43 4.22 7.57 -7.38
C VAL A 43 5.43 7.43 -8.31
N VAL A 44 5.29 6.82 -9.49
CA VAL A 44 6.39 6.61 -10.43
C VAL A 44 6.71 7.89 -11.24
N ALA A 45 5.75 8.80 -11.35
CA ALA A 45 5.89 10.07 -12.07
C ALA A 45 6.43 11.21 -11.18
N LEU A 46 6.45 11.03 -9.86
CA LEU A 46 6.93 12.04 -8.91
C LEU A 46 8.45 11.94 -8.72
N PRO A 47 9.14 13.07 -8.46
CA PRO A 47 10.53 13.05 -8.03
C PRO A 47 10.70 12.09 -6.85
N LEU A 48 11.79 11.31 -6.83
CA LEU A 48 12.08 10.31 -5.77
C LEU A 48 11.89 10.84 -4.34
N LYS A 49 12.13 12.14 -4.15
CA LYS A 49 11.91 12.85 -2.89
C LYS A 49 10.44 12.88 -2.50
N GLU A 50 9.55 13.29 -3.40
CA GLU A 50 8.11 13.41 -3.15
C GLU A 50 7.45 12.04 -3.04
N ALA A 51 7.86 11.08 -3.88
CA ALA A 51 7.40 9.70 -3.78
C ALA A 51 7.75 9.09 -2.40
N ARG A 52 8.96 9.34 -1.89
CA ARG A 52 9.38 8.91 -0.55
C ARG A 52 8.55 9.57 0.55
N GLU A 53 8.33 10.88 0.47
CA GLU A 53 7.54 11.61 1.46
C GLU A 53 6.07 11.13 1.48
N SER A 54 5.44 10.93 0.31
CA SER A 54 4.08 10.42 0.20
C SER A 54 3.95 8.99 0.75
N PHE A 55 4.85 8.09 0.36
CA PHE A 55 4.92 6.73 0.90
C PHE A 55 5.06 6.75 2.43
N GLU A 56 5.98 7.55 2.94
CA GLU A 56 6.30 7.60 4.35
C GLU A 56 5.14 8.12 5.20
N LYS A 57 4.42 9.14 4.71
CA LYS A 57 3.21 9.65 5.37
C LYS A 57 2.16 8.55 5.52
N GLN A 58 1.85 7.85 4.43
CA GLN A 58 0.85 6.78 4.44
C GLN A 58 1.28 5.59 5.28
N TYR A 59 2.56 5.21 5.21
CA TYR A 59 3.11 4.13 6.02
C TYR A 59 2.97 4.43 7.51
N LEU A 60 3.34 5.64 7.95
CA LEU A 60 3.22 6.04 9.34
C LEU A 60 1.76 6.11 9.79
N LEU A 61 0.87 6.71 9.00
CA LEU A 61 -0.57 6.75 9.32
C LEU A 61 -1.14 5.34 9.53
N LYS A 62 -0.89 4.42 8.60
CA LYS A 62 -1.37 3.03 8.70
C LYS A 62 -0.81 2.32 9.91
N GLN A 63 0.47 2.54 10.22
CA GLN A 63 1.09 1.88 11.36
C GLN A 63 0.57 2.41 12.68
N ILE A 64 0.34 3.72 12.77
CA ILE A 64 -0.21 4.36 13.97
C ILE A 64 -1.68 3.95 14.17
N ASP A 65 -2.46 3.89 13.10
CA ASP A 65 -3.85 3.40 13.13
C ASP A 65 -3.92 1.96 13.66
N ARG A 66 -3.04 1.07 13.20
CA ARG A 66 -2.93 -0.32 13.70
C ARG A 66 -2.69 -0.42 15.21
N PHE A 67 -2.03 0.57 15.82
CA PHE A 67 -1.78 0.64 17.26
C PHE A 67 -2.74 1.57 18.00
N ASN A 68 -3.90 1.91 17.42
CA ASN A 68 -4.93 2.79 18.00
C ASN A 68 -4.36 4.16 18.41
N GLY A 69 -3.54 4.77 17.57
CA GLY A 69 -2.93 6.06 17.90
C GLY A 69 -1.78 5.97 18.91
N ASN A 70 -1.34 4.78 19.32
CA ASN A 70 -0.24 4.63 20.27
C ASN A 70 1.12 4.86 19.58
N ILE A 71 1.59 6.10 19.65
CA ILE A 71 2.86 6.55 19.09
C ILE A 71 4.05 5.77 19.68
N SER A 72 4.01 5.43 20.97
CA SER A 72 5.10 4.70 21.63
C SER A 72 5.24 3.27 21.10
N LYS A 73 4.13 2.53 20.98
CA LYS A 73 4.13 1.18 20.39
C LYS A 73 4.55 1.21 18.93
N THR A 74 4.08 2.22 18.19
CA THR A 74 4.45 2.40 16.78
C THR A 74 5.94 2.68 16.63
N ALA A 75 6.50 3.57 17.46
CA ALA A 75 7.93 3.91 17.48
C ALA A 75 8.80 2.67 17.71
N SER A 76 8.47 1.85 18.72
CA SER A 76 9.15 0.58 18.97
C SER A 76 9.04 -0.39 17.79
N PHE A 77 7.89 -0.46 17.12
CA PHE A 77 7.69 -1.37 15.99
C PHE A 77 8.49 -0.96 14.75
N ILE A 78 8.52 0.33 14.41
CA ILE A 78 9.28 0.83 13.25
C ILE A 78 10.79 0.96 13.54
N GLY A 79 11.21 0.75 14.78
CA GLY A 79 12.61 0.90 15.21
C GLY A 79 13.07 2.36 15.27
N MET A 80 12.17 3.30 15.54
CA MET A 80 12.46 4.73 15.64
C MET A 80 12.29 5.21 17.08
N GLU A 81 13.16 6.11 17.52
CA GLU A 81 12.98 6.79 18.82
C GLU A 81 11.65 7.56 18.86
N ARG A 82 10.91 7.46 19.96
CA ARG A 82 9.60 8.13 20.13
C ARG A 82 9.66 9.62 19.81
N THR A 83 10.71 10.30 20.30
CA THR A 83 10.90 11.75 20.10
C THR A 83 11.18 12.09 18.64
N ALA A 84 11.92 11.21 17.94
CA ALA A 84 12.20 11.37 16.51
C ALA A 84 10.93 11.16 15.68
N LEU A 85 10.14 10.12 16.01
CA LEU A 85 8.85 9.87 15.36
C LEU A 85 7.89 11.04 15.58
N HIS A 86 7.76 11.53 16.81
CA HIS A 86 6.89 12.67 17.10
C HIS A 86 7.28 13.93 16.32
N ARG A 87 8.59 14.21 16.21
CA ARG A 87 9.10 15.33 15.39
C ARG A 87 8.80 15.10 13.91
N LYS A 88 8.98 13.87 13.41
CA LYS A 88 8.68 13.47 12.02
C LYS A 88 7.21 13.72 11.69
N LEU A 89 6.29 13.26 12.55
CA LEU A 89 4.85 13.44 12.39
C LEU A 89 4.46 14.93 12.38
N LYS A 90 5.11 15.75 13.21
CA LYS A 90 4.93 17.21 13.20
C LYS A 90 5.36 17.84 11.88
N THR A 91 6.52 17.47 11.36
CA THR A 91 7.02 17.99 10.08
C THR A 91 6.13 17.56 8.91
N LEU A 92 5.55 16.37 8.98
CA LEU A 92 4.68 15.83 7.94
C LEU A 92 3.22 16.33 8.01
N GLY A 93 2.84 17.05 9.08
CA GLY A 93 1.48 17.55 9.30
C GLY A 93 0.50 16.51 9.84
N LEU A 94 0.96 15.33 10.22
CA LEU A 94 0.12 14.17 10.57
C LEU A 94 -0.34 14.15 12.03
N LEU A 95 0.13 15.09 12.85
CA LEU A 95 -0.13 15.11 14.30
C LEU A 95 -1.61 15.31 14.62
N ASP A 96 -2.31 16.10 13.82
CA ASP A 96 -3.74 16.37 14.00
C ASP A 96 -4.59 15.20 13.50
N ASP A 97 -4.24 14.60 12.35
CA ASP A 97 -4.89 13.40 11.80
C ASP A 97 -4.88 12.22 12.79
N ILE A 98 -3.75 12.04 13.49
CA ILE A 98 -3.59 10.95 14.48
C ILE A 98 -4.47 11.19 15.71
N ARG A 99 -4.58 12.45 16.15
CA ARG A 99 -5.39 12.82 17.32
C ARG A 99 -6.88 12.66 17.04
N GLU A 100 -7.31 13.05 15.85
CA GLU A 100 -8.69 12.87 15.41
C GLU A 100 -9.04 11.38 15.29
N ASN A 101 -8.15 10.57 14.70
CA ASN A 101 -8.38 9.13 14.59
C ASN A 101 -8.38 8.43 15.97
N ALA A 102 -7.56 8.89 16.92
CA ALA A 102 -7.60 8.38 18.29
C ALA A 102 -8.91 8.75 19.03
N ALA A 103 -9.53 9.88 18.70
CA ALA A 103 -10.80 10.32 19.30
C ALA A 103 -12.02 9.59 18.72
N ASN A 104 -11.98 9.20 17.44
CA ASN A 104 -13.06 8.47 16.77
C ASN A 104 -13.13 6.97 17.13
N GLN A 105 -12.17 6.47 17.91
CA GLN A 105 -12.07 5.06 18.31
C GLN A 105 -12.31 4.82 19.81
N ALA A 106 -12.72 5.85 20.56
CA ALA A 106 -13.07 5.79 22.00
C ALA A 106 -14.58 5.92 22.21
#